data_AF-A0A7J7V0P1-F1
#
_entry.id   AF-A0A7J7V0P1-F1
#
_cell.length_a   1.000
_cell.length_b   1.000
_cell.length_c   1.000
_cell.angle_alpha   90.00
_cell.angle_beta   90.00
_cell.angle_gamma   90.00
#
_symmetry.space_group_name_H-M   'P 1'
#
loop_
_entity.id
_entity.type
_entity.pdbx_description
1 polymer ?
#
loop_
_entity_poly.entity_id
_entity_poly.type
_entity_poly.pdbx_seq_one_letter_code
_entity_poly.pdbx_strand_id
1 'polypeptide(L)'
;MGFNRPSKIQENALPLMLAEPPQNLIAQSQSGTGKTAAFVLAMLSHVEPANRYPQCLCLSPTYELALQTGKVIEQMGKFYPELKLAYAVRGNKLERGQKISEHIVIGTPGTVLDWCSKLKFIDPKKIKVFVLDEADVMIATQGHQDQSIRIQR
;
A
#
# COMPACT_ATOMS: atom_id res chain seq x y z
N MET A 1 -3.55 -0.18 19.67
CA MET A 1 -2.69 -1.24 19.11
C MET A 1 -1.67 -1.79 20.11
N GLY A 2 -1.41 -1.14 21.25
CA GLY A 2 -0.52 -1.71 22.28
C GLY A 2 0.98 -1.70 21.91
N PHE A 3 1.37 -0.95 20.88
CA PHE A 3 2.78 -0.73 20.57
C PHE A 3 3.44 0.08 21.69
N ASN A 4 4.57 -0.39 22.21
CA ASN A 4 5.30 0.26 23.30
C ASN A 4 6.63 0.84 22.83
N ARG A 5 7.41 0.06 22.07
CA ARG A 5 8.68 0.49 21.46
C ARG A 5 8.75 0.01 20.02
N PRO A 6 9.49 0.72 19.14
CA PRO A 6 9.78 0.23 17.80
C PRO A 6 10.46 -1.14 17.86
N SER A 7 10.12 -2.02 16.92
CA SER A 7 10.84 -3.26 16.73
C SER A 7 12.20 -3.01 16.06
N LYS A 8 13.08 -4.03 16.06
CA LYS A 8 14.43 -3.86 15.48
C LYS A 8 14.42 -3.44 14.00
N ILE A 9 13.47 -3.94 13.21
CA ILE A 9 13.35 -3.52 11.82
C ILE A 9 12.82 -2.08 11.71
N GLN A 10 11.90 -1.67 12.59
CA GLN A 10 11.35 -0.31 12.61
C GLN A 10 12.38 0.73 13.01
N GLU A 11 13.26 0.43 13.99
CA GLU A 11 14.36 1.31 14.40
C GLU A 11 15.26 1.73 13.23
N ASN A 12 15.45 0.84 12.25
CA ASN A 12 16.31 1.09 11.10
C ASN A 12 15.51 1.58 9.87
N ALA A 13 14.30 1.06 9.67
CA ALA A 13 13.47 1.39 8.51
C ALA A 13 12.80 2.77 8.62
N LEU A 14 12.20 3.09 9.77
CA LEU A 14 11.42 4.32 9.93
C LEU A 14 12.26 5.60 9.71
N PRO A 15 13.50 5.71 10.21
CA PRO A 15 14.32 6.90 9.94
C PRO A 15 14.56 7.14 8.45
N LEU A 16 14.66 6.07 7.64
CA LEU A 16 14.85 6.17 6.19
C LEU A 16 13.53 6.51 5.48
N MET A 17 12.45 5.82 5.86
CA MET A 17 11.12 5.99 5.26
C MET A 17 10.48 7.34 5.60
N LEU A 18 10.82 7.93 6.75
CA LEU A 18 10.29 9.21 7.24
C LEU A 18 11.31 10.36 7.14
N ALA A 19 12.43 10.14 6.46
CA ALA A 19 13.41 11.19 6.21
C ALA A 19 12.79 12.34 5.39
N GLU A 20 13.42 13.50 5.41
CA GLU A 20 13.07 14.65 4.57
C GLU A 20 14.23 14.97 3.62
N PRO A 21 14.19 14.53 2.34
CA PRO A 21 13.12 13.76 1.69
C PRO A 21 13.15 12.25 2.05
N PRO A 22 12.00 11.55 1.89
CA PRO A 22 11.91 10.11 2.15
C PRO A 22 12.85 9.30 1.25
N GLN A 23 13.40 8.22 1.78
CA GLN A 23 14.30 7.34 1.05
C GLN A 23 13.63 6.03 0.64
N ASN A 24 14.01 5.52 -0.53
CA ASN A 24 13.61 4.18 -0.97
C ASN A 24 14.29 3.12 -0.10
N LEU A 25 13.58 2.03 0.19
CA LEU A 25 14.05 0.96 1.06
C LEU A 25 13.70 -0.41 0.50
N ILE A 26 14.68 -1.30 0.44
CA ILE A 26 14.49 -2.74 0.37
C ILE A 26 14.76 -3.28 1.77
N ALA A 27 13.74 -3.88 2.39
CA ALA A 27 13.84 -4.43 3.74
C ALA A 27 13.59 -5.95 3.70
N GLN A 28 14.50 -6.71 4.30
CA GLN A 28 14.36 -8.15 4.49
C GLN A 28 14.38 -8.46 5.98
N SER A 29 13.38 -9.21 6.44
CA SER A 29 13.30 -9.71 7.81
C SER A 29 12.28 -10.83 7.91
N GLN A 30 12.30 -11.59 9.00
CA GLN A 30 11.32 -12.67 9.23
C GLN A 30 9.89 -12.12 9.48
N SER A 31 8.89 -12.98 9.36
CA SER A 31 7.49 -12.65 9.71
C SER A 31 7.37 -12.28 11.19
N GLY A 32 6.41 -11.42 11.54
CA GLY A 32 6.19 -10.98 12.93
C GLY A 32 7.19 -9.94 13.45
N THR A 33 8.11 -9.45 12.63
CA THR A 33 9.13 -8.45 13.05
C THR A 33 8.62 -7.01 13.02
N GLY A 34 7.41 -6.74 12.53
CA GLY A 34 6.83 -5.39 12.48
C GLY A 34 7.00 -4.64 11.16
N LYS A 35 7.34 -5.33 10.05
CA LYS A 35 7.40 -4.77 8.70
C LYS A 35 6.11 -4.04 8.30
N THR A 36 4.96 -4.68 8.50
CA THR A 36 3.65 -4.12 8.16
C THR A 36 3.42 -2.79 8.86
N ALA A 37 3.62 -2.73 10.17
CA ALA A 37 3.49 -1.48 10.90
C ALA A 37 4.49 -0.40 10.43
N ALA A 38 5.69 -0.78 9.98
CA ALA A 38 6.68 0.16 9.45
C ALA A 38 6.21 0.85 8.16
N PHE A 39 5.78 0.08 7.15
CA PHE A 39 5.33 0.68 5.89
C PHE A 39 3.93 1.30 5.99
N VAL A 40 3.08 0.83 6.91
CA VAL A 40 1.79 1.48 7.20
C VAL A 40 2.02 2.86 7.81
N LEU A 41 2.99 3.01 8.73
CA LEU A 41 3.39 4.33 9.23
C LEU A 41 3.88 5.23 8.10
N ALA A 42 4.73 4.71 7.21
CA ALA A 42 5.21 5.48 6.07
C ALA A 42 4.05 5.98 5.18
N MET A 43 3.12 5.10 4.77
CA MET A 43 1.95 5.52 4.00
C MET A 43 1.12 6.58 4.74
N LEU A 44 0.74 6.31 5.99
CA LEU A 44 -0.10 7.23 6.76
C LEU A 44 0.57 8.60 6.97
N SER A 45 1.89 8.65 7.13
CA SER A 45 2.63 9.90 7.31
C SER A 45 2.68 10.80 6.07
N HIS A 46 2.37 10.26 4.88
CA HIS A 46 2.44 11.00 3.60
C HIS A 46 1.06 11.28 2.98
N VAL A 47 -0.01 10.66 3.50
CA VAL A 47 -1.38 10.90 3.04
C VAL A 47 -1.89 12.23 3.58
N GLU A 48 -2.52 13.01 2.69
CA GLU A 48 -3.28 14.21 3.03
C GLU A 48 -4.79 13.93 2.87
N PRO A 49 -5.57 13.74 3.95
CA PRO A 49 -6.99 13.41 3.88
C PRO A 49 -7.89 14.46 3.21
N ALA A 50 -7.46 15.73 3.15
CA ALA A 50 -8.21 16.74 2.41
C ALA A 50 -8.27 16.45 0.89
N ASN A 51 -7.30 15.68 0.38
CA ASN A 51 -7.13 15.37 -1.02
C ASN A 51 -7.76 14.01 -1.37
N ARG A 52 -9.03 14.03 -1.78
CA ARG A 52 -9.86 12.84 -2.06
C ARG A 52 -9.50 12.12 -3.37
N TYR A 53 -8.30 11.55 -3.40
CA TYR A 53 -7.80 10.66 -4.46
C TYR A 53 -6.67 9.77 -3.90
N PRO A 54 -6.35 8.64 -4.57
CA PRO A 54 -5.25 7.76 -4.14
C PRO A 54 -3.90 8.46 -4.11
N GLN A 55 -3.24 8.40 -2.96
CA GLN A 55 -1.91 8.96 -2.69
C GLN A 55 -0.92 7.90 -2.25
N CYS A 56 -1.38 6.77 -1.72
CA CYS A 56 -0.54 5.63 -1.38
C CYS A 56 -1.08 4.35 -2.00
N LEU A 57 -0.17 3.50 -2.47
CA LEU A 57 -0.49 2.26 -3.14
C LEU A 57 0.32 1.11 -2.53
N CYS A 58 -0.38 0.07 -2.06
CA CYS A 58 0.22 -1.11 -1.46
C CYS A 58 -0.16 -2.35 -2.28
N LEU A 59 0.82 -3.06 -2.80
CA LEU A 59 0.64 -4.34 -3.46
C LEU A 59 0.85 -5.48 -2.47
N SER A 60 -0.11 -6.38 -2.40
CA SER A 60 -0.03 -7.64 -1.65
C SER A 60 -0.13 -8.83 -2.63
N PRO A 61 0.57 -9.95 -2.37
CA PRO A 61 0.61 -11.05 -3.34
C PRO A 61 -0.71 -11.81 -3.41
N THR A 62 -1.47 -11.87 -2.31
CA THR A 62 -2.75 -12.58 -2.21
C THR A 62 -3.89 -11.67 -1.76
N TYR A 63 -5.11 -12.12 -2.02
CA TYR A 63 -6.34 -11.44 -1.60
C TYR A 63 -6.43 -11.36 -0.07
N GLU A 64 -6.09 -12.44 0.62
CA GLU A 64 -6.19 -12.58 2.06
C GLU A 64 -5.21 -11.63 2.77
N LEU A 65 -3.98 -11.52 2.26
CA LEU A 65 -2.97 -10.61 2.79
C LEU A 65 -3.36 -9.15 2.55
N ALA A 66 -3.94 -8.81 1.40
CA ALA A 66 -4.46 -7.47 1.15
C ALA A 66 -5.54 -7.08 2.19
N LEU A 67 -6.46 -7.99 2.54
CA LEU A 67 -7.46 -7.75 3.57
C LEU A 67 -6.84 -7.63 4.97
N GLN A 68 -5.85 -8.46 5.31
CA GLN A 68 -5.17 -8.40 6.60
C GLN A 68 -4.42 -7.08 6.78
N THR A 69 -3.62 -6.69 5.80
CA THR A 69 -2.89 -5.41 5.82
C THR A 69 -3.84 -4.23 5.79
N GLY A 70 -4.96 -4.32 5.07
CA GLY A 70 -6.01 -3.29 5.08
C GLY A 70 -6.58 -3.02 6.47
N LYS A 71 -6.84 -4.06 7.27
CA LYS A 71 -7.26 -3.91 8.68
C LYS A 71 -6.20 -3.19 9.53
N VAL A 72 -4.92 -3.45 9.28
CA VAL A 72 -3.82 -2.76 9.98
C VAL A 72 -3.79 -1.28 9.60
N ILE A 73 -3.95 -0.96 8.32
CA ILE A 73 -4.03 0.44 7.83
C ILE A 73 -5.20 1.16 8.49
N GLU A 74 -6.40 0.59 8.47
CA GLU A 74 -7.60 1.19 9.08
C GLU A 74 -7.44 1.36 10.60
N GLN A 75 -6.85 0.38 11.28
CA GLN A 75 -6.63 0.46 12.73
C GLN A 75 -5.59 1.51 13.10
N MET A 76 -4.49 1.62 12.35
CA MET A 76 -3.43 2.63 12.57
C MET A 76 -3.90 4.04 12.17
N GLY A 77 -4.70 4.14 11.11
CA GLY A 77 -5.26 5.38 10.58
C GLY A 77 -6.53 5.85 11.30
N LYS A 78 -6.98 5.16 12.37
CA LYS A 78 -8.26 5.42 13.06
C LYS A 78 -8.51 6.89 13.44
N PHE A 79 -7.44 7.64 13.71
CA PHE A 79 -7.52 9.03 14.16
C PHE A 79 -7.32 10.06 13.04
N TYR A 80 -7.11 9.62 11.79
CA TYR A 80 -7.13 10.50 10.63
C TYR A 80 -8.58 10.72 10.18
N PRO A 81 -9.15 11.92 10.33
CA PRO A 81 -10.51 12.18 9.90
C PRO A 81 -10.63 11.98 8.38
N GLU A 82 -11.72 11.36 7.95
CA GLU A 82 -12.02 11.10 6.53
C GLU A 82 -11.04 10.19 5.77
N LEU A 83 -10.04 9.61 6.43
CA LEU A 83 -9.18 8.62 5.79
C LEU A 83 -10.03 7.43 5.33
N LYS A 84 -9.83 7.03 4.08
CA LYS A 84 -10.54 5.92 3.44
C LYS A 84 -9.58 5.07 2.65
N LEU A 85 -9.85 3.77 2.67
CA LEU A 85 -9.08 2.72 2.01
C LEU A 85 -9.94 2.07 0.93
N ALA A 86 -9.39 1.89 -0.27
CA ALA A 86 -10.01 1.10 -1.33
C ALA A 86 -9.25 -0.22 -1.53
N TYR A 87 -10.00 -1.28 -1.83
CA TYR A 87 -9.47 -2.62 -2.05
C TYR A 87 -9.52 -2.97 -3.54
N ALA A 88 -8.36 -2.88 -4.21
CA ALA A 88 -8.17 -3.30 -5.59
C ALA A 88 -7.90 -4.80 -5.65
N VAL A 89 -8.94 -5.58 -5.35
CA VAL A 89 -8.90 -7.04 -5.32
C VAL A 89 -10.01 -7.64 -6.18
N ARG A 90 -9.92 -8.96 -6.46
CA ARG A 90 -10.93 -9.67 -7.24
C ARG A 90 -12.32 -9.52 -6.61
N GLY A 91 -13.33 -9.28 -7.43
CA GLY A 91 -14.72 -9.15 -6.98
C GLY A 91 -15.14 -7.73 -6.57
N ASN A 92 -14.30 -6.72 -6.79
CA ASN A 92 -14.70 -5.32 -6.65
C ASN A 92 -15.86 -4.98 -7.62
N LYS A 93 -16.76 -4.09 -7.18
CA LYS A 93 -18.01 -3.74 -7.89
C LYS A 93 -17.93 -2.36 -8.59
N LEU A 94 -16.73 -1.89 -8.89
CA LEU A 94 -16.56 -0.58 -9.51
C LEU A 94 -16.88 -0.64 -11.00
N GLU A 95 -17.68 0.31 -11.45
CA GLU A 95 -18.12 0.43 -12.84
C GLU A 95 -17.17 1.31 -13.64
N ARG A 96 -17.08 1.06 -14.96
CA ARG A 96 -16.28 1.91 -15.86
C ARG A 96 -16.76 3.36 -15.78
N GLY A 97 -15.80 4.28 -15.73
CA GLY A 97 -16.07 5.72 -15.61
C GLY A 97 -16.05 6.25 -14.17
N GLN A 98 -16.09 5.37 -13.16
CA GLN A 98 -15.88 5.77 -11.77
C GLN A 98 -14.42 6.15 -11.51
N LYS A 99 -14.19 6.91 -10.44
CA LYS A 99 -12.88 7.29 -9.93
C LYS A 99 -12.81 6.95 -8.45
N ILE A 100 -11.63 6.53 -7.99
CA ILE A 100 -11.38 6.30 -6.57
C ILE A 100 -11.23 7.65 -5.88
N SER A 101 -11.94 7.81 -4.76
CA SER A 101 -11.84 8.99 -3.88
C SER A 101 -11.08 8.69 -2.59
N GLU A 102 -10.83 7.40 -2.35
CA GLU A 102 -10.07 6.86 -1.25
C GLU A 102 -8.58 7.18 -1.39
N HIS A 103 -7.91 7.37 -0.27
CA HIS A 103 -6.57 7.94 -0.19
C HIS A 103 -5.49 6.87 -0.30
N ILE A 104 -5.80 5.68 0.20
CA ILE A 104 -4.92 4.52 0.15
C ILE A 104 -5.63 3.47 -0.69
N VAL A 105 -4.88 2.81 -1.56
CA VAL A 105 -5.34 1.63 -2.28
C VAL A 105 -4.45 0.46 -1.88
N ILE A 106 -5.07 -0.63 -1.43
CA ILE A 106 -4.39 -1.92 -1.24
C ILE A 106 -4.98 -2.96 -2.18
N GLY A 107 -4.15 -3.80 -2.78
CA GLY A 107 -4.65 -4.76 -3.75
C GLY A 107 -3.63 -5.73 -4.29
N THR A 108 -4.09 -6.60 -5.19
CA THR A 108 -3.20 -7.53 -5.90
C THR A 108 -2.70 -6.91 -7.22
N PRO A 109 -1.47 -7.23 -7.67
CA PRO A 109 -0.84 -6.58 -8.83
C PRO A 109 -1.74 -6.49 -10.06
N GLY A 110 -2.37 -7.59 -10.47
CA GLY A 110 -3.22 -7.61 -11.66
C GLY A 110 -4.42 -6.66 -11.59
N THR A 111 -5.11 -6.61 -10.45
CA THR A 111 -6.29 -5.74 -10.29
C THR A 111 -5.89 -4.28 -10.20
N VAL A 112 -4.79 -3.98 -9.49
CA VAL A 112 -4.24 -2.61 -9.41
C VAL A 112 -3.78 -2.13 -10.79
N LEU A 113 -3.08 -2.97 -11.56
CA LEU A 113 -2.66 -2.63 -12.92
C LEU A 113 -3.87 -2.30 -13.79
N ASP A 114 -4.95 -3.08 -13.69
CA ASP A 114 -6.20 -2.80 -14.42
C ASP A 114 -6.85 -1.49 -13.98
N TRP A 115 -6.84 -1.16 -12.68
CA TRP A 115 -7.34 0.10 -12.14
C TRP A 115 -6.54 1.31 -12.62
N CYS A 116 -5.22 1.20 -12.74
CA CYS A 116 -4.36 2.28 -13.26
C CYS A 116 -4.47 2.43 -14.78
N SER A 117 -4.49 1.32 -15.52
CA SER A 117 -4.33 1.33 -16.98
C SER A 117 -5.65 1.24 -17.75
N LYS A 118 -6.35 0.11 -17.65
CA LYS A 118 -7.54 -0.21 -18.46
C LYS A 118 -8.78 0.55 -18.01
N LEU A 119 -8.99 0.65 -16.70
CA LEU A 119 -10.18 1.24 -16.10
C LEU A 119 -9.98 2.71 -15.72
N LYS A 120 -8.72 3.12 -15.55
CA LYS A 120 -8.33 4.51 -15.20
C LYS A 120 -9.02 5.00 -13.93
N PHE A 121 -9.24 4.12 -12.96
CA PHE A 121 -9.81 4.45 -11.65
C PHE A 121 -8.81 5.22 -10.78
N ILE A 122 -7.52 4.95 -10.97
CA ILE A 122 -6.39 5.57 -10.27
C ILE A 122 -5.52 6.33 -11.28
N ASP A 123 -5.02 7.51 -10.89
CA ASP A 123 -3.93 8.20 -11.59
C ASP A 123 -2.60 7.92 -10.85
N PRO A 124 -1.72 7.04 -11.36
CA PRO A 124 -0.50 6.66 -10.66
C PRO A 124 0.48 7.82 -10.49
N LYS A 125 0.37 8.89 -11.31
CA LYS A 125 1.24 10.08 -11.20
C LYS A 125 1.02 10.88 -9.91
N LYS A 126 -0.07 10.60 -9.18
CA LYS A 126 -0.40 11.23 -7.90
C LYS A 126 0.05 10.42 -6.68
N ILE A 127 0.60 9.22 -6.89
CA ILE A 127 1.06 8.34 -5.81
C ILE A 127 2.37 8.88 -5.24
N LYS A 128 2.37 9.10 -3.93
CA LYS A 128 3.53 9.55 -3.13
C LYS A 128 4.31 8.37 -2.54
N VAL A 129 3.62 7.28 -2.21
CA VAL A 129 4.23 6.10 -1.57
C VAL A 129 3.75 4.84 -2.28
N PHE A 130 4.70 3.98 -2.66
CA PHE A 130 4.44 2.69 -3.29
C PHE A 130 5.12 1.58 -2.50
N VAL A 131 4.35 0.57 -2.09
CA VAL A 131 4.81 -0.56 -1.28
C VAL A 131 4.58 -1.87 -2.04
N LEU A 132 5.59 -2.75 -2.05
CA LEU A 132 5.44 -4.16 -2.41
C LEU A 132 5.65 -4.99 -1.14
N ASP A 133 4.60 -5.67 -0.68
CA ASP A 133 4.67 -6.57 0.46
C ASP A 133 4.91 -8.01 -0.01
N GLU A 134 5.66 -8.80 0.78
CA GLU A 134 6.00 -10.21 0.48
C GLU A 134 6.50 -10.40 -0.98
N ALA A 135 7.51 -9.62 -1.36
CA ALA A 135 7.99 -9.51 -2.74
C ALA A 135 8.53 -10.83 -3.32
N ASP A 136 9.05 -11.71 -2.48
CA ASP A 136 9.46 -13.07 -2.84
C ASP A 136 8.27 -13.93 -3.28
N VAL A 137 7.16 -13.90 -2.53
CA VAL A 137 5.90 -14.55 -2.91
C VAL A 137 5.33 -13.92 -4.18
N MET A 138 5.47 -12.60 -4.32
CA MET A 138 5.03 -11.88 -5.52
C MET A 138 5.81 -12.30 -6.77
N ILE A 139 7.12 -12.50 -6.68
CA ILE A 139 7.95 -13.00 -7.80
C ILE A 139 7.59 -14.46 -8.14
N ALA A 140 7.33 -15.29 -7.14
CA ALA A 140 6.96 -16.69 -7.35
C ALA A 140 5.56 -16.87 -7.95
N THR A 141 4.69 -15.86 -7.88
CA THR A 141 3.33 -15.92 -8.42
C THR A 141 3.31 -15.52 -9.89
N GLN A 142 2.76 -16.39 -10.75
CA GLN A 142 2.77 -16.18 -12.21
C GLN A 142 2.16 -14.84 -12.61
N GLY A 143 2.94 -14.02 -13.33
CA GLY A 143 2.51 -12.73 -13.89
C GLY A 143 2.58 -11.55 -12.92
N HIS A 144 2.69 -11.77 -11.60
CA HIS A 144 2.72 -10.69 -10.61
C HIS A 144 3.97 -9.83 -10.73
N GLN A 145 5.14 -10.41 -10.98
CA GLN A 145 6.38 -9.65 -11.19
C GLN A 145 6.23 -8.64 -12.34
N ASP A 146 5.80 -9.10 -13.52
CA ASP A 146 5.63 -8.24 -14.69
C ASP A 146 4.54 -7.18 -14.48
N GLN A 147 3.45 -7.54 -13.80
CA GLN A 147 2.37 -6.61 -13.47
C GLN A 147 2.85 -5.50 -12.53
N SER A 148 3.59 -5.85 -11.48
CA SER A 148 4.15 -4.89 -10.53
C SER A 148 5.14 -3.93 -11.17
N ILE A 149 6.03 -4.41 -12.05
CA ILE A 149 6.98 -3.57 -12.79
C ILE A 149 6.24 -2.55 -13.68
N ARG A 150 5.10 -2.95 -14.26
CA ARG A 150 4.31 -2.08 -15.15
C ARG A 150 3.50 -1.02 -14.40
N ILE A 151 3.20 -1.21 -13.11
CA ILE A 151 2.48 -0.21 -12.30
C ILE A 151 3.36 1.01 -12.01
N GLN A 152 4.68 0.81 -11.88
CA GLN A 152 5.63 1.89 -11.63
C GLN A 152 5.88 2.78 -12.87
N ARG A 153 5.62 2.27 -14.08
CA ARG A 153 5.86 2.97 -15.35
C ARG A 153 4.67 3.84 -15.76
#